data_AF-A0A7Y6INA1-F1
#
_entry.id   AF-A0A7Y6INA1-F1
#
_cell.length_a   1.000
_cell.length_b   1.000
_cell.length_c   1.000
_cell.angle_alpha   90.00
_cell.angle_beta   90.00
_cell.angle_gamma   90.00
#
_symmetry.space_group_name_H-M   'P 1'
#
loop_
_entity.id
_entity.type
_entity.pdbx_description
1 polymer ?
#
loop_
_entity_poly.entity_id
_entity_poly.type
_entity_poly.pdbx_seq_one_letter_code
_entity_poly.pdbx_strand_id
1 'polypeptide(L)' 'MSCQHLVCAQCAHPVIEGRCAVCRANRERMHNHGFAGLSPALIAGLLLALLFLTLVLKHLSGL' A
#
# COMPACT_ATOMS: atom_id res chain seq x y z
N MET A 1 -28.37 -20.52 6.76
CA MET A 1 -27.28 -19.54 6.93
C MET A 1 -27.76 -18.23 6.35
N SER A 2 -27.84 -17.19 7.17
CA SER A 2 -28.35 -15.87 6.76
C SER A 2 -27.43 -15.29 5.69
N CYS A 3 -27.95 -15.17 4.47
CA CYS A 3 -27.42 -14.23 3.49
C CYS A 3 -27.73 -12.83 4.00
N GLN A 4 -27.01 -12.40 5.03
CA GLN A 4 -26.98 -11.01 5.44
C GLN A 4 -26.37 -10.26 4.26
N HIS A 5 -27.23 -9.67 3.44
CA HIS A 5 -26.84 -8.72 2.41
C HIS A 5 -26.19 -7.55 3.15
N LEU A 6 -24.88 -7.64 3.37
CA LEU A 6 -24.11 -6.53 3.91
C LEU A 6 -24.23 -5.38 2.92
N VAL A 7 -24.73 -4.25 3.42
CA VAL A 7 -24.80 -3.01 2.67
C VAL A 7 -23.69 -2.10 3.14
N CYS A 8 -23.11 -1.34 2.21
CA CYS A 8 -22.12 -0.34 2.57
C CYS A 8 -22.76 0.77 3.42
N ALA A 9 -22.19 1.10 4.58
CA ALA A 9 -22.69 2.17 5.45
C ALA A 9 -22.68 3.57 4.79
N GLN A 10 -21.84 3.76 3.76
CA GLN A 10 -21.67 5.05 3.10
C GLN A 10 -22.62 5.26 1.91
N CYS A 11 -22.95 4.19 1.17
CA CYS A 11 -23.71 4.30 -0.08
C CYS A 11 -24.84 3.27 -0.25
N ALA A 12 -25.13 2.47 0.79
CA ALA A 12 -26.18 1.44 0.83
C ALA A 12 -26.12 0.37 -0.28
N HIS A 13 -25.04 0.32 -1.07
CA HIS A 13 -24.86 -0.65 -2.13
C HIS A 13 -24.51 -2.05 -1.57
N PRO A 14 -24.92 -3.15 -2.24
CA PRO A 14 -24.58 -4.50 -1.82
C PRO A 14 -23.07 -4.75 -1.86
N VAL A 15 -22.61 -5.49 -0.85
CA VAL A 15 -21.22 -5.94 -0.71
C VAL A 15 -21.11 -7.38 -1.20
N ILE A 16 -20.27 -7.61 -2.22
CA ILE A 16 -20.12 -8.93 -2.87
C ILE A 16 -18.81 -9.61 -2.45
N GLU A 17 -17.70 -8.86 -2.32
CA GLU A 17 -16.40 -9.36 -1.80
C GLU A 17 -15.84 -8.46 -0.66
N GLY A 18 -16.64 -8.22 0.38
CA GLY A 18 -16.22 -7.44 1.55
C GLY A 18 -16.17 -5.92 1.37
N ARG A 19 -16.26 -5.39 0.13
CA ARG A 19 -16.49 -3.94 -0.15
C ARG A 19 -17.43 -3.75 -1.35
N CYS A 20 -18.16 -2.64 -1.37
CA CYS A 20 -18.95 -2.23 -2.55
C CYS A 20 -18.06 -1.65 -3.66
N ALA A 21 -18.60 -1.54 -4.88
CA ALA A 21 -17.87 -1.03 -6.06
C ALA A 21 -17.29 0.39 -5.85
N VAL A 22 -18.03 1.28 -5.18
CA VAL A 22 -17.58 2.65 -4.90
C VAL A 22 -16.40 2.67 -3.93
N CYS A 23 -16.47 1.90 -2.84
CA CYS A 23 -15.37 1.79 -1.89
C CYS A 23 -14.12 1.15 -2.51
N ARG A 24 -14.28 0.22 -3.45
CA ARG A 24 -13.17 -0.33 -4.25
C ARG A 24 -12.53 0.74 -5.12
N ALA A 25 -13.31 1.45 -5.93
CA ALA A 25 -12.81 2.50 -6.79
C ALA A 25 -12.10 3.61 -6.00
N ASN A 26 -12.61 3.98 -4.83
CA ASN A 26 -11.94 4.97 -3.97
C ASN A 26 -10.61 4.46 -3.40
N ARG A 27 -10.54 3.17 -3.02
CA ARG A 27 -9.29 2.54 -2.60
C ARG A 27 -8.28 2.50 -3.74
N GLU A 28 -8.70 2.13 -4.94
CA GLU A 28 -7.83 2.14 -6.13
C GLU A 28 -7.28 3.53 -6.41
N ARG A 29 -8.11 4.58 -6.30
CA ARG A 29 -7.62 5.98 -6.36
C ARG A 29 -6.53 6.21 -5.32
N MET A 30 -6.81 5.93 -4.04
CA MET A 30 -5.81 6.09 -2.97
C MET A 30 -4.49 5.37 -3.24
N HIS A 31 -4.53 4.16 -3.81
CA HIS A 31 -3.32 3.41 -4.17
C HIS A 31 -2.66 3.87 -5.48
N ASN A 32 -3.41 4.52 -6.38
CA ASN A 32 -2.87 5.08 -7.63
C ASN A 32 -1.98 6.30 -7.39
N HIS A 33 -2.18 7.04 -6.29
CA HIS A 33 -1.29 8.13 -5.89
C HIS A 33 -0.18 7.60 -4.97
N GLY A 34 0.80 6.91 -5.55
CA GLY A 34 2.08 6.65 -4.87
C GLY A 34 2.74 7.97 -4.44
N PHE A 35 3.59 7.93 -3.41
CA PHE A 35 4.29 9.12 -2.91
C PHE A 35 5.14 9.72 -4.04
N ALA A 36 4.71 10.85 -4.61
CA ALA A 36 5.34 11.46 -5.80
C ALA A 36 5.49 10.51 -7.02
N GLY A 37 4.60 9.52 -7.17
CA GLY A 37 4.70 8.51 -8.24
C GLY A 37 5.73 7.41 -8.00
N LEU A 38 6.42 7.41 -6.84
CA LEU A 38 7.32 6.33 -6.44
C LEU A 38 6.49 5.17 -5.88
N SER A 39 6.73 3.97 -6.42
CA SER A 39 6.16 2.76 -5.86
C SER A 39 6.76 2.48 -4.46
N PRO A 40 5.99 1.93 -3.52
CA PRO A 40 6.52 1.54 -2.21
C PRO A 40 7.76 0.63 -2.30
N ALA A 41 7.82 -0.21 -3.35
CA ALA A 41 8.96 -1.09 -3.61
C ALA A 41 10.25 -0.31 -3.95
N LEU A 42 10.16 0.78 -4.73
CA LEU A 42 11.32 1.63 -5.04
C LEU A 42 11.85 2.31 -3.79
N ILE A 43 10.97 2.81 -2.92
CA ILE A 43 11.36 3.43 -1.65
C ILE A 43 12.08 2.41 -0.77
N ALA A 44 11.53 1.20 -0.63
CA ALA A 44 12.17 0.12 0.12
C ALA A 44 13.55 -0.25 -0.45
N GLY A 45 13.66 -0.38 -1.78
CA GLY A 45 14.93 -0.65 -2.45
C GLY A 45 15.99 0.42 -2.21
N LEU A 46 15.61 1.70 -2.27
CA LEU A 46 16.51 2.82 -2.00
C LEU A 46 17.03 2.80 -0.55
N LEU A 47 16.14 2.56 0.41
CA LEU A 47 16.51 2.47 1.82
C LEU A 47 17.49 1.31 2.07
N LEU A 48 17.25 0.15 1.47
CA LEU A 48 18.16 -0.99 1.56
C LEU A 48 19.51 -0.68 0.92
N ALA A 49 19.53 -0.04 -0.25
CA ALA A 49 20.77 0.35 -0.91
C ALA A 49 21.60 1.32 -0.05
N LEU A 50 20.96 2.32 0.56
CA LEU A 50 21.61 3.25 1.48
C LEU A 50 22.14 2.52 2.73
N LEU A 51 21.35 1.61 3.31
CA LEU A 51 21.78 0.81 4.45
C LEU A 51 23.04 0.00 4.10
N PHE A 52 23.04 -0.74 3.00
CA PHE A 52 24.19 -1.49 2.54
C PHE A 52 25.40 -0.60 2.30
N LEU A 53 25.22 0.56 1.67
CA LEU A 53 26.29 1.52 1.43
C LEU A 53 26.92 1.97 2.76
N THR A 54 26.12 2.32 3.76
CA THR A 54 26.65 2.73 5.08
C THR A 54 27.37 1.59 5.80
N LEU A 55 26.89 0.36 5.69
CA LEU A 55 27.55 -0.82 6.26
C LEU A 55 28.90 -1.10 5.60
N VAL A 56 28.94 -1.03 4.27
CA VAL A 56 30.18 -1.20 3.49
C VAL A 56 31.17 -0.09 3.84
N LEU A 57 30.72 1.17 3.88
CA LEU A 57 31.58 2.29 4.27
C LEU A 57 32.15 2.10 5.67
N LYS A 58 31.33 1.69 6.65
CA LYS A 58 31.78 1.43 8.02
C LYS A 58 32.83 0.32 8.06
N HIS A 59 32.59 -0.77 7.34
CA HIS A 59 33.53 -1.89 7.23
C HIS A 59 34.86 -1.47 6.58
N LEU A 60 34.80 -0.66 5.53
CA LEU A 60 35.99 -0.15 4.84
C LEU A 60 36.75 0.91 5.66
N SER A 61 36.05 1.72 6.45
CA SER A 61 36.65 2.73 7.32
C SER A 61 37.25 2.17 8.60
N GLY A 62 37.12 0.86 8.86
CA GLY A 62 37.71 0.20 10.02
C GLY A 62 37.15 0.63 11.38
N LEU A 63 35.89 1.10 11.43
CA LEU A 63 35.19 1.51 12.66
C LEU A 63 34.38 0.36 13.27
#